data_AF-A0A956UF93-F1
#
_entry.id   AF-A0A956UF93-F1
#
_cell.length_a   1.000
_cell.length_b   1.000
_cell.length_c   1.000
_cell.angle_alpha   90.00
_cell.angle_beta   90.00
_cell.angle_gamma   90.00
#
_symmetry.space_group_name_H-M   'P 1'
#
loop_
_entity.id
_entity.type
_entity.pdbx_description
1 polymer ?
#
loop_
_entity_poly.entity_id
_entity_poly.type
_entity_poly.pdbx_seq_one_letter_code
_entity_poly.pdbx_strand_id
1 'polypeptide(L)' 'MDALHRGDPEVAAIVDRETQRQIETLELIASENYASSAVLGATGSVFTNKYAEGYPG' A
#
# COMPACT_ATOMS: atom_id res chain seq x y z
N MET A 1 -5.45 -0.60 8.42
CA MET A 1 -6.38 0.44 7.96
C MET A 1 -7.03 1.23 9.08
N ASP A 2 -7.46 0.61 10.17
CA ASP A 2 -8.13 1.27 11.30
C ASP A 2 -7.37 2.48 11.90
N ALA A 3 -6.04 2.40 12.01
CA ALA A 3 -5.21 3.54 12.43
C ALA A 3 -5.27 4.72 11.45
N LEU A 4 -5.27 4.47 10.14
CA LEU A 4 -5.39 5.51 9.11
C LEU A 4 -6.79 6.14 9.14
N HIS A 5 -7.84 5.33 9.31
CA HIS A 5 -9.23 5.82 9.39
C HIS A 5 -9.46 6.78 10.56
N ARG A 6 -8.75 6.59 11.68
CA ARG A 6 -8.82 7.52 12.82
C ARG A 6 -7.87 8.70 12.69
N GLY A 7 -6.66 8.47 12.18
CA GLY A 7 -5.61 9.49 12.10
C GLY A 7 -5.84 10.49 10.96
N ASP A 8 -6.35 10.01 9.83
CA ASP A 8 -6.68 10.80 8.64
C ASP A 8 -7.87 10.16 7.87
N PRO A 9 -9.11 10.46 8.29
CA PRO A 9 -10.32 9.93 7.65
C PRO A 9 -10.48 10.33 6.18
N GLU A 10 -9.96 11.49 5.78
CA GLU A 10 -10.08 11.99 4.41
C GLU A 10 -9.21 11.15 3.46
N VAL A 11 -7.95 10.91 3.83
CA VAL A 11 -7.06 10.04 3.06
C VAL A 11 -7.56 8.59 3.06
N ALA A 12 -8.08 8.10 4.18
CA ALA A 12 -8.69 6.77 4.24
C ALA A 12 -9.81 6.61 3.21
N ALA A 13 -10.73 7.58 3.13
CA ALA A 13 -11.83 7.56 2.17
C ALA A 13 -11.35 7.62 0.70
N ILE A 14 -10.22 8.27 0.41
CA ILE A 14 -9.62 8.26 -0.92
C ILE A 14 -9.07 6.87 -1.25
N VAL A 15 -8.34 6.24 -0.33
CA VAL A 15 -7.79 4.89 -0.49
C VAL A 15 -8.89 3.85 -0.70
N ASP A 16 -9.99 3.93 0.05
CA ASP A 16 -11.12 3.01 -0.09
C ASP A 16 -11.79 3.15 -1.46
N ARG A 17 -11.98 4.39 -1.94
CA ARG A 17 -12.53 4.64 -3.29
C ARG A 17 -11.62 4.11 -4.39
N GLU A 18 -10.30 4.29 -4.27
CA GLU A 18 -9.34 3.74 -5.25
C GLU A 18 -9.31 2.22 -5.22
N THR A 19 -9.39 1.62 -4.03
CA THR A 19 -9.50 0.16 -3.88
C THR A 19 -10.72 -0.37 -4.62
N GLN A 20 -11.89 0.28 -4.45
CA GLN A 20 -13.10 -0.12 -5.16
C GLN A 20 -12.96 0.08 -6.66
N ARG A 21 -12.37 1.20 -7.11
CA ARG A 21 -12.14 1.48 -8.53
C ARG A 21 -11.33 0.38 -9.20
N GLN A 22 -10.23 -0.05 -8.58
CA GLN A 22 -9.38 -1.13 -9.12
C GLN A 22 -10.10 -2.47 -9.18
N ILE A 23 -10.97 -2.77 -8.20
CA ILE A 23 -11.75 -4.02 -8.18
C ILE A 23 -12.82 -4.04 -9.28
N GLU A 24 -13.46 -2.90 -9.54
CA GLU A 24 -14.59 -2.78 -10.48
C GLU A 24 -14.15 -2.47 -11.92
N THR A 25 -12.89 -2.07 -12.13
CA THR A 25 -12.37 -1.68 -13.45
C THR A 25 -11.57 -2.82 -14.07
N LEU A 26 -11.81 -3.08 -15.36
CA LEU A 26 -10.91 -3.93 -16.14
C LEU A 26 -9.65 -3.15 -16.51
N GLU A 27 -8.55 -3.42 -15.80
CA GLU A 27 -7.26 -2.77 -16.07
C GLU A 27 -6.54 -3.43 -17.25
N LEU A 28 -6.26 -2.64 -18.30
CA LEU A 28 -5.64 -3.10 -19.55
C LEU A 28 -4.26 -2.48 -19.81
N ILE A 29 -3.73 -1.72 -18.84
CA ILE A 29 -2.40 -1.15 -18.94
C ILE A 29 -1.38 -2.27 -18.73
N ALA A 30 -0.65 -2.61 -19.79
CA ALA A 30 0.22 -3.79 -19.83
C ALA A 30 1.34 -3.81 -18.76
N SER A 31 1.71 -2.66 -18.22
CA SER A 31 2.74 -2.52 -17.18
C SER A 31 2.18 -2.55 -15.75
N GLU A 32 0.87 -2.50 -15.56
CA GLU A 32 0.25 -2.52 -14.24
C GLU A 32 0.01 -3.95 -13.74
N ASN A 33 -0.03 -4.09 -12.41
CA ASN A 33 -0.25 -5.37 -11.74
C ASN A 33 -0.70 -5.16 -10.29
N TYR A 34 -1.25 -6.21 -9.67
CA TYR A 34 -1.66 -6.21 -8.27
C TYR A 34 -0.63 -6.94 -7.41
N ALA A 35 -0.03 -6.21 -6.46
CA ALA A 35 0.89 -6.82 -5.50
C ALA A 35 0.16 -7.77 -4.54
N SER A 36 0.84 -8.84 -4.12
CA SER A 36 0.27 -9.77 -3.13
C SER A 36 0.16 -9.12 -1.75
N SER A 37 -0.77 -9.64 -0.93
CA SER A 37 -0.94 -9.18 0.46
C SER A 37 0.34 -9.30 1.29
N ALA A 38 1.17 -10.31 1.01
CA ALA A 38 2.47 -10.49 1.67
C ALA A 38 3.44 -9.34 1.36
N VAL A 39 3.49 -8.88 0.10
CA VAL A 39 4.32 -7.74 -0.30
C VAL A 39 3.82 -6.46 0.36
N LEU A 40 2.52 -6.17 0.28
CA LEU A 40 1.92 -4.97 0.90
C LEU A 40 2.16 -4.93 2.42
N GLY A 41 2.05 -6.08 3.10
CA GLY A 41 2.32 -6.19 4.53
C GLY A 41 3.79 -5.90 4.88
N ALA A 42 4.74 -6.38 4.08
CA ALA A 42 6.15 -6.08 4.27
C ALA A 42 6.47 -4.59 4.05
N THR A 43 5.84 -3.94 3.06
CA THR A 43 5.99 -2.52 2.77
C THR A 43 5.60 -1.63 3.95
N GLY A 44 4.53 -1.98 4.67
CA GLY A 44 4.06 -1.25 5.86
C GLY A 44 4.72 -1.67 7.19
N SER A 45 5.81 -2.43 7.15
CA SER A 45 6.44 -3.01 8.35
C SER A 45 7.42 -2.04 9.05
N VAL A 46 8.03 -2.51 10.14
CA VAL A 46 9.05 -1.78 10.91
C VAL A 46 10.25 -1.33 10.08
N PHE A 47 10.47 -1.94 8.91
CA PHE A 47 11.58 -1.56 8.02
C PHE A 47 11.53 -0.11 7.55
N THR A 48 10.36 0.52 7.52
CA THR A 48 10.23 1.95 7.18
C THR A 48 10.88 2.89 8.20
N ASN A 49 11.08 2.42 9.44
CA ASN A 49 11.72 3.19 10.51
C ASN A 49 13.25 3.10 10.47
N LYS A 50 13.80 2.15 9.70
CA LYS A 50 15.21 1.77 9.81
C LYS A 50 16.06 2.45 8.75
N TYR A 51 17.10 3.13 9.21
CA TYR A 51 18.22 3.57 8.39
C TYR A 51 19.37 2.55 8.48
N ALA A 52 19.86 2.06 7.35
CA ALA A 52 20.86 0.98 7.26
C ALA A 52 21.84 1.22 6.09
N GLU A 53 22.77 2.14 6.27
CA GLU A 53 23.85 2.39 5.31
C GLU A 53 24.89 1.27 5.33
N GLY A 54 25.58 1.09 4.18
CA GLY A 54 26.58 0.06 3.98
C GLY A 54 26.01 -1.23 3.40
N TYR A 55 26.79 -2.31 3.47
CA TYR A 55 26.37 -3.64 3.00
C TYR A 55 26.13 -4.57 4.19
N PRO A 56 25.28 -5.59 4.04
CA PRO A 56 25.31 -6.75 4.91
C PRO A 56 26.75 -7.28 4.95
N GLY A 57 27.33 -7.37 6.14
CA GLY A 57 28.66 -7.95 6.35
C GLY A 57 28.59 -9.46 6.23
#